data_AF-A0A2N3EEM6-F1
#
_entry.id   AF-A0A2N3EEM6-F1
#
_cell.length_a   1.000
_cell.length_b   1.000
_cell.length_c   1.000
_cell.angle_alpha   90.00
_cell.angle_beta   90.00
_cell.angle_gamma   90.00
#
_symmetry.space_group_name_H-M   'P 1'
#
loop_
_entity.id
_entity.type
_entity.pdbx_description
1 polymer ?
#
loop_
_entity_poly.entity_id
_entity_poly.type
_entity_poly.pdbx_seq_one_letter_code
_entity_poly.pdbx_strand_id
1 'polypeptide(L)'
;MQLDVVSDTVCPWCYIGKKRLDQALAMHGGNNIVLAWRPFQLDASIPEGGVDRKAYMEKKFGTERAKEVGNTIRDFGAAVGIAFRFDRIERSP
;
A
#
# COMPACT_ATOMS: atom_id res chain seq x y z
N MET A 1 -5.35 -19.37 -16.20
CA MET A 1 -4.07 -18.92 -15.61
C MET A 1 -4.35 -18.37 -14.23
N GLN A 2 -3.61 -18.78 -13.20
CA GLN A 2 -3.74 -18.21 -11.86
C GLN A 2 -2.76 -17.04 -11.71
N LEU A 3 -3.22 -15.95 -11.08
CA LEU A 3 -2.41 -14.80 -10.70
C LEU A 3 -2.44 -14.63 -9.19
N ASP A 4 -1.34 -14.96 -8.53
CA ASP A 4 -1.18 -14.75 -7.09
C ASP A 4 -0.68 -13.32 -6.82
N VAL A 5 -1.40 -12.59 -5.98
CA VAL A 5 -1.05 -11.22 -5.56
C VAL A 5 -0.78 -11.20 -4.08
N VAL A 6 0.48 -10.99 -3.71
CA VAL A 6 0.92 -10.81 -2.33
C VAL A 6 0.68 -9.36 -1.92
N SER A 7 -0.10 -9.15 -0.86
CA SER A 7 -0.54 -7.81 -0.47
C SER A 7 -0.65 -7.66 1.04
N ASP A 8 -0.28 -6.48 1.51
CA ASP A 8 -0.53 -5.99 2.86
C ASP A 8 -1.50 -4.80 2.80
N THR A 9 -2.52 -4.78 3.65
CA THR A 9 -3.53 -3.72 3.73
C THR A 9 -2.97 -2.37 4.17
N VAL A 10 -1.86 -2.33 4.91
CA VAL A 10 -1.23 -1.06 5.31
C VAL A 10 -0.25 -0.51 4.27
N CYS A 11 0.04 -1.29 3.22
CA CYS A 11 0.95 -0.89 2.16
C CYS A 11 0.24 -0.01 1.12
N PRO A 12 0.56 1.29 1.00
CA PRO A 12 -0.09 2.15 0.02
C PRO A 12 0.26 1.77 -1.42
N TRP A 13 1.44 1.19 -1.66
CA TRP A 13 1.83 0.68 -2.97
C TRP A 13 1.01 -0.55 -3.38
N CYS A 14 0.63 -1.43 -2.43
CA CYS A 14 -0.28 -2.53 -2.73
C CYS A 14 -1.65 -1.99 -3.20
N TYR A 15 -2.14 -0.90 -2.60
CA TYR A 15 -3.40 -0.30 -3.04
C TYR A 15 -3.31 0.36 -4.42
N ILE A 16 -2.22 1.09 -4.70
CA ILE A 16 -1.94 1.63 -6.05
C ILE A 16 -1.81 0.49 -7.07
N GLY A 17 -1.06 -0.56 -6.72
CA GLY A 17 -0.88 -1.75 -7.55
C GLY A 17 -2.21 -2.44 -7.85
N LYS A 18 -3.09 -2.57 -6.87
CA LYS A 18 -4.45 -3.07 -7.07
C LYS A 18 -5.22 -2.23 -8.09
N LYS A 19 -5.24 -0.90 -7.96
CA LYS A 19 -5.96 -0.03 -8.91
C LYS A 19 -5.44 -0.20 -10.34
N ARG A 20 -4.13 -0.30 -10.50
CA ARG A 20 -3.49 -0.54 -11.81
C ARG A 20 -3.80 -1.93 -12.34
N LEU A 21 -3.81 -2.94 -11.49
CA LEU A 21 -4.20 -4.30 -11.87
C LEU A 21 -5.66 -4.35 -12.31
N ASP A 22 -6.57 -3.70 -11.58
CA ASP A 22 -7.99 -3.61 -11.95
C ASP A 22 -8.14 -2.98 -13.35
N GLN A 23 -7.42 -1.89 -13.64
CA GLN A 23 -7.39 -1.25 -14.96
C GLN A 23 -6.84 -2.18 -16.05
N ALA A 24 -5.71 -2.86 -15.78
CA ALA A 24 -5.09 -3.78 -16.73
C ALA A 24 -6.00 -4.98 -17.03
N LEU A 25 -6.67 -5.54 -16.02
CA LEU A 25 -7.63 -6.63 -16.19
C LEU A 25 -8.82 -6.19 -17.02
N ALA A 26 -9.32 -4.96 -16.84
CA ALA A 26 -10.39 -4.40 -17.67
C ALA A 26 -9.95 -4.25 -19.14
N MET A 27 -8.73 -3.79 -19.40
CA MET A 27 -8.17 -3.68 -20.76
C MET A 27 -7.92 -5.04 -21.42
N HIS A 28 -7.45 -6.02 -20.65
CA HIS A 28 -7.26 -7.39 -21.10
C HIS A 28 -8.58 -8.14 -21.34
N GLY A 29 -9.68 -7.67 -20.75
CA GLY A 29 -10.98 -8.35 -20.75
C GLY A 29 -11.13 -9.43 -19.68
N GLY A 30 -10.15 -9.57 -18.78
CA GLY A 30 -10.21 -10.42 -17.56
C GLY A 30 -10.39 -11.94 -17.75
N ASN A 31 -10.70 -12.40 -18.96
CA ASN A 31 -10.99 -13.79 -19.24
C ASN A 31 -9.77 -14.68 -18.94
N ASN A 32 -10.03 -15.86 -18.37
CA ASN A 32 -9.03 -16.89 -18.06
C ASN A 32 -7.98 -16.50 -16.99
N ILE A 33 -8.17 -15.42 -16.23
CA ILE A 33 -7.36 -15.08 -15.06
C ILE A 33 -8.15 -15.40 -13.79
N VAL A 34 -7.58 -16.28 -12.94
CA VAL A 34 -8.08 -16.55 -11.59
C VAL A 34 -7.19 -15.79 -10.62
N LEU A 35 -7.74 -14.75 -9.99
CA LEU A 35 -7.00 -13.90 -9.06
C LEU A 35 -7.00 -14.52 -7.65
N ALA A 36 -5.82 -14.75 -7.08
CA ALA A 36 -5.65 -15.29 -5.74
C ALA A 36 -4.87 -14.29 -4.87
N TRP A 37 -5.50 -13.77 -3.82
CA TRP A 37 -4.84 -12.84 -2.89
C TRP A 37 -4.11 -13.61 -1.80
N ARG A 38 -2.85 -13.26 -1.56
CA ARG A 38 -1.99 -13.84 -0.53
C ARG A 38 -1.68 -12.77 0.51
N PRO A 39 -2.03 -12.97 1.79
CA PRO A 39 -1.77 -11.98 2.83
C PRO A 39 -0.26 -11.85 3.06
N PHE A 40 0.17 -10.64 3.41
CA PHE A 40 1.52 -10.34 3.83
C PHE A 40 1.51 -9.32 4.96
N GLN A 41 2.50 -9.37 5.82
CA GLN A 41 2.74 -8.35 6.85
C GLN A 41 4.10 -7.71 6.57
N LEU A 42 4.10 -6.43 6.22
CA LEU A 42 5.32 -5.65 5.99
C LEU A 42 6.20 -5.58 7.23
N ASP A 43 5.58 -5.62 8.41
CA ASP A 43 6.27 -5.61 9.68
C ASP A 43 5.51 -6.45 10.71
N ALA A 44 5.87 -7.72 10.79
CA ALA A 44 5.27 -8.67 11.74
C ALA A 44 5.74 -8.46 13.19
N SER A 45 6.66 -7.52 13.44
CA SER A 45 7.17 -7.25 14.80
C SER A 45 6.30 -6.26 15.59
N ILE A 46 5.36 -5.59 14.92
CA ILE A 46 4.51 -4.60 15.58
C ILE A 46 3.48 -5.30 16.47
N PRO A 47 3.38 -4.93 17.77
CA PRO A 47 2.44 -5.55 18.69
C PRO A 47 0.97 -5.25 18.35
N GLU A 48 0.08 -6.05 18.94
CA GLU A 48 -1.35 -5.78 18.94
C GLU A 48 -1.63 -4.39 19.56
N GLY A 49 -2.48 -3.61 18.89
CA GLY A 49 -2.76 -2.20 19.25
C GLY A 49 -1.86 -1.16 18.57
N GLY A 50 -0.85 -1.61 17.82
CA GLY A 50 -0.02 -0.77 16.96
C GLY A 50 1.00 0.09 17.71
N VAL A 51 1.77 0.86 16.94
CA VAL A 51 2.74 1.85 17.45
C VAL A 51 2.45 3.23 16.88
N ASP A 52 3.00 4.28 17.49
CA ASP A 52 2.89 5.64 16.96
C ASP A 52 3.41 5.71 15.51
N ARG A 53 2.57 6.24 14.61
CA ARG A 53 2.86 6.26 13.17
C ARG A 53 4.09 7.08 12.84
N LYS A 54 4.23 8.26 13.47
CA LYS A 54 5.31 9.19 13.17
C LYS A 54 6.66 8.59 13.57
N ALA A 55 6.77 8.14 14.82
CA ALA A 55 7.96 7.48 15.34
C ALA A 55 8.31 6.23 14.53
N TYR A 56 7.31 5.44 14.12
CA TYR A 56 7.53 4.27 13.26
C TYR A 56 8.15 4.65 11.91
N MET A 57 7.59 5.65 11.22
CA MET A 57 8.06 6.09 9.91
C MET A 57 9.45 6.74 9.99
N GLU A 58 9.70 7.54 11.04
CA GLU A 58 11.01 8.13 11.31
C GLU A 58 12.06 7.06 11.60
N LYS A 59 11.74 6.03 12.40
CA LYS A 59 12.63 4.88 12.63
C LYS A 59 12.92 4.11 11.34
N LYS A 60 11.91 3.94 10.47
CA LYS A 60 12.01 3.12 9.25
C LYS A 60 12.77 3.80 8.11
N PHE A 61 12.57 5.11 7.94
CA PHE A 61 13.08 5.85 6.79
C PHE A 61 13.99 7.02 7.14
N GLY A 62 14.01 7.46 8.39
CA GLY A 62 14.59 8.74 8.80
C GLY A 62 13.62 9.91 8.58
N THR A 63 13.83 11.00 9.32
CA THR A 63 12.88 12.14 9.39
C THR A 63 12.62 12.82 8.05
N GLU A 64 13.67 13.15 7.31
CA GLU A 64 13.53 13.85 6.02
C GLU A 64 12.91 12.94 4.96
N ARG A 65 13.40 11.70 4.86
CA ARG A 65 12.96 10.75 3.84
C ARG A 65 11.52 10.27 4.06
N ALA A 66 11.06 10.19 5.31
CA ALA A 66 9.69 9.79 5.62
C ALA A 66 8.64 10.71 4.97
N LYS A 67 8.90 12.02 4.93
CA LYS A 67 8.02 13.00 4.26
C LYS A 67 8.03 12.82 2.75
N GLU A 68 9.21 12.71 2.14
CA GLU A 68 9.35 12.55 0.70
C GLU A 68 8.65 11.29 0.18
N VAL A 69 8.84 10.16 0.87
CA VAL A 69 8.17 8.90 0.53
C VAL A 69 6.66 9.07 0.52
N GLY A 70 6.10 9.76 1.52
CA GLY A 70 4.68 10.08 1.59
C GLY A 70 4.20 10.91 0.40
N ASN A 71 4.96 11.92 -0.03
CA ASN A 71 4.61 12.78 -1.16
C ASN A 71 4.61 12.00 -2.48
N THR A 72 5.67 11.22 -2.75
CA THR A 72 5.72 10.38 -3.95
C THR A 72 4.52 9.44 -4.02
N ILE A 73 4.16 8.80 -2.91
CA ILE A 73 2.99 7.90 -2.87
C ILE A 73 1.68 8.66 -3.13
N ARG A 74 1.53 9.90 -2.63
CA ARG A 74 0.36 10.73 -2.92
C ARG A 74 0.25 11.01 -4.42
N ASP A 75 1.34 11.36 -5.10
CA ASP A 75 1.35 11.67 -6.53
C ASP A 75 0.93 10.44 -7.37
N PHE A 76 1.53 9.29 -7.07
CA PHE A 76 1.17 8.03 -7.72
C PHE A 76 -0.25 7.56 -7.41
N GLY A 77 -0.71 7.80 -6.18
CA GLY A 77 -2.09 7.56 -5.77
C GLY A 77 -3.08 8.41 -6.55
N ALA A 78 -2.81 9.71 -6.67
CA ALA A 78 -3.67 10.64 -7.40
C ALA A 78 -3.81 10.24 -8.87
N ALA A 79 -2.71 9.79 -9.51
CA ALA A 79 -2.72 9.29 -10.88
C ALA A 79 -3.64 8.07 -11.10
N VAL A 80 -4.00 7.34 -10.04
CA VAL A 80 -4.93 6.20 -10.09
C VAL A 80 -6.23 6.45 -9.29
N GLY A 81 -6.54 7.72 -9.00
CA GLY A 81 -7.77 8.13 -8.34
C GLY A 81 -7.82 7.86 -6.83
N ILE A 82 -6.68 7.79 -6.16
CA ILE A 82 -6.58 7.62 -4.70
C ILE A 82 -6.11 8.94 -4.06
N ALA A 83 -6.91 9.46 -3.13
CA ALA A 83 -6.52 10.61 -2.30
C ALA A 83 -5.99 10.14 -0.93
N PHE A 84 -4.68 9.85 -0.84
CA PHE A 84 -4.08 9.42 0.43
C PHE A 84 -4.09 10.53 1.49
N ARG A 85 -4.51 10.17 2.70
CA ARG A 85 -4.59 11.04 3.89
C ARG A 85 -3.66 10.56 5.00
N PHE A 86 -2.36 10.46 4.70
CA PHE A 86 -1.35 10.00 5.68
C PHE A 86 -1.27 10.87 6.93
N ASP A 87 -1.66 12.15 6.81
CA ASP A 87 -1.80 13.11 7.90
C ASP A 87 -2.84 12.71 8.96
N ARG A 88 -3.79 11.82 8.63
CA ARG A 88 -4.82 11.32 9.56
C ARG A 88 -4.46 9.99 10.22
N ILE A 89 -3.26 9.46 9.95
CA ILE A 89 -2.84 8.17 10.49
C ILE A 89 -2.00 8.42 11.74
N GLU A 90 -2.55 8.06 12.90
CA GLU A 90 -1.87 8.20 14.19
C GLU A 90 -1.10 6.94 14.59
N ARG A 91 -1.47 5.76 14.08
CA ARG A 91 -0.83 4.47 14.42
C ARG A 91 -0.45 3.59 13.21
N SER A 92 0.51 2.69 13.42
CA SER A 92 1.00 1.68 12.46
C SER A 92 1.05 0.27 13.07
N PRO A 93 0.67 -0.74 12.27
CA PRO A 93 -0.72 -0.86 11.84
C PRO A 93 -1.67 -0.53 12.99
#